data_AF-A0A3D2DML3-F1
#
_entry.id   AF-A0A3D2DML3-F1
#
_cell.length_a   1.000
_cell.length_b   1.000
_cell.length_c   1.000
_cell.angle_alpha   90.00
_cell.angle_beta   90.00
_cell.angle_gamma   90.00
#
_symmetry.space_group_name_H-M   'P 1'
#
loop_
_entity.id
_entity.type
_entity.pdbx_description
1 polymer ?
#
loop_
_entity_poly.entity_id
_entity_poly.type
_entity_poly.pdbx_seq_one_letter_code
_entity_poly.pdbx_strand_id
1 'polypeptide(L)' 'MLNISGIKLENFTVFKDVELKFDKGINVFIGEHGTGKIHILKALYSVCRYQTLRYCFLIKLFVHYIQMVIKYRD' A
#
# COMPACT_ATOMS: atom_id res chain seq x y z
N MET A 1 -13.42 2.48 13.76
CA MET A 1 -11.95 2.37 13.62
C MET A 1 -11.68 1.70 12.27
N LEU A 2 -10.67 2.14 11.49
CA LEU A 2 -10.28 1.36 10.30
C LEU A 2 -9.77 -0.01 10.75
N ASN A 3 -10.15 -1.06 10.03
CA ASN A 3 -9.58 -2.39 10.19
C ASN A 3 -9.27 -2.94 8.80
N ILE A 4 -8.02 -3.27 8.54
CA ILE A 4 -7.58 -3.87 7.27
C ILE A 4 -7.38 -5.35 7.53
N SER A 5 -8.18 -6.19 6.89
CA SER A 5 -8.13 -7.66 7.05
C SER A 5 -7.13 -8.35 6.11
N GLY A 6 -6.58 -7.62 5.14
CA GLY A 6 -5.61 -8.13 4.19
C GLY A 6 -5.32 -7.15 3.06
N ILE A 7 -4.42 -7.53 2.17
CA ILE A 7 -4.10 -6.82 0.93
C ILE A 7 -3.82 -7.82 -0.19
N LYS A 8 -4.29 -7.51 -1.40
CA LYS A 8 -3.87 -8.20 -2.63
C LYS A 8 -3.16 -7.20 -3.55
N LEU A 9 -2.03 -7.58 -4.12
CA LEU A 9 -1.22 -6.76 -5.01
C LEU A 9 -0.87 -7.57 -6.26
N GLU A 10 -1.37 -7.13 -7.42
CA GLU A 10 -1.13 -7.76 -8.72
C GLU A 10 -0.36 -6.79 -9.62
N ASN A 11 0.72 -7.27 -10.25
CA ASN A 11 1.63 -6.48 -11.10
C ASN A 11 2.07 -5.14 -10.47
N PHE A 12 2.28 -5.13 -9.16
CA PHE A 12 2.59 -3.93 -8.37
C PHE A 12 4.04 -3.98 -7.89
N THR A 13 4.89 -3.15 -8.51
CA THR A 13 6.32 -3.02 -8.18
C THR A 13 7.08 -4.36 -8.32
N VAL A 14 7.60 -4.92 -7.23
CA VAL A 14 8.29 -6.23 -7.20
C VAL A 14 7.33 -7.42 -7.10
N PHE A 15 6.04 -7.18 -6.88
CA PHE A 15 5.04 -8.24 -6.73
C PHE A 15 4.30 -8.48 -8.05
N LYS A 16 4.47 -9.68 -8.62
CA LYS A 16 3.66 -10.15 -9.75
C LYS A 16 2.25 -10.51 -9.30
N ASP A 17 2.13 -11.28 -8.23
CA ASP A 17 0.90 -11.59 -7.51
C ASP A 17 1.28 -11.88 -6.05
N VAL A 18 0.59 -11.26 -5.10
CA VAL A 18 0.71 -11.57 -3.67
C VAL A 18 -0.62 -11.24 -2.96
N GLU A 19 -1.07 -12.17 -2.13
CA GLU A 19 -2.20 -11.99 -1.21
C GLU A 19 -1.72 -12.22 0.22
N LEU A 20 -2.01 -11.26 1.11
CA LEU A 20 -1.67 -11.33 2.53
C LEU A 20 -2.93 -11.08 3.35
N LYS A 21 -3.18 -11.93 4.35
CA LYS A 21 -4.23 -11.75 5.35
C LYS A 21 -3.58 -11.19 6.61
N PHE A 22 -4.30 -10.31 7.30
CA PHE A 22 -3.81 -9.66 8.52
C PHE A 22 -4.61 -10.11 9.74
N ASP A 23 -3.89 -10.38 10.80
CA ASP A 23 -4.46 -10.68 12.11
C ASP A 23 -4.79 -9.41 12.89
N LYS A 24 -5.63 -9.58 13.93
CA LYS A 24 -5.94 -8.50 14.87
C LYS A 24 -4.70 -8.15 15.69
N GLY A 25 -4.40 -6.86 15.81
CA GLY A 25 -3.25 -6.37 16.57
C GLY A 25 -2.08 -6.00 15.67
N ILE A 26 -0.88 -6.51 15.97
CA ILE A 26 0.37 -6.14 15.29
C ILE A 26 0.73 -7.20 14.26
N ASN A 27 0.89 -6.78 13.00
CA ASN A 27 1.36 -7.61 11.90
C ASN A 27 2.82 -7.27 11.60
N VAL A 28 3.71 -8.27 11.54
CA VAL A 28 5.17 -8.07 11.38
C VAL A 28 5.65 -8.67 10.06
N PHE A 29 6.30 -7.85 9.23
CA PHE A 29 6.81 -8.27 7.92
C PHE A 29 8.32 -8.55 7.97
N ILE A 30 8.71 -9.81 7.81
CA ILE A 30 10.10 -10.30 7.89
C ILE A 30 10.54 -10.82 6.50
N GLY A 31 11.84 -10.72 6.20
CA GLY A 31 12.43 -11.12 4.92
C GLY A 31 13.74 -10.35 4.66
N GLU A 32 14.40 -10.61 3.53
CA GLU A 32 15.65 -9.93 3.15
C GLU A 32 15.43 -8.48 2.66
N HIS A 33 16.50 -7.76 2.33
CA HIS A 33 16.39 -6.47 1.64
C HIS A 33 15.85 -6.66 0.21
N GLY A 34 15.19 -5.66 -0.39
CA GLY A 34 14.62 -5.76 -1.74
C GLY A 34 13.33 -6.58 -1.89
N THR A 35 12.96 -7.41 -0.91
CA THR A 35 11.79 -8.33 -0.95
C THR A 35 10.40 -7.68 -0.88
N GLY A 36 10.29 -6.36 -1.10
CA GLY A 36 9.00 -5.66 -1.21
C GLY A 36 8.28 -5.33 0.11
N LYS A 37 8.84 -5.62 1.29
CA LYS A 37 8.25 -5.28 2.61
C LYS A 37 7.81 -3.81 2.71
N ILE A 38 8.67 -2.87 2.29
CA ILE A 38 8.37 -1.43 2.27
C ILE A 38 7.23 -1.10 1.29
N HIS A 39 7.07 -1.87 0.21
CA HIS A 39 6.07 -1.62 -0.81
C HIS A 39 4.67 -2.02 -0.33
N ILE A 40 4.56 -3.10 0.45
CA ILE A 40 3.32 -3.46 1.18
C ILE A 40 2.93 -2.30 2.13
N LEU A 41 3.88 -1.80 2.93
CA LEU A 41 3.62 -0.68 3.85
C LEU A 41 3.19 0.61 3.12
N LYS A 42 3.83 0.95 1.99
CA LYS A 42 3.44 2.08 1.13
C LYS A 42 2.01 1.91 0.59
N ALA A 43 1.64 0.72 0.12
CA ALA A 43 0.30 0.43 -0.38
C ALA A 43 -0.77 0.55 0.73
N LEU A 44 -0.52 0.01 1.92
CA LEU A 44 -1.41 0.15 3.08
C LEU A 44 -1.60 1.62 3.49
N TYR A 45 -0.50 2.37 3.60
CA TYR A 45 -0.53 3.79 3.93
C TYR A 45 -1.37 4.61 2.95
N SER A 46 -1.28 4.29 1.65
CA SER A 46 -2.05 4.91 0.58
C SER A 46 -3.57 4.79 0.80
N VAL A 47 -4.03 3.59 1.17
CA VAL A 47 -5.45 3.29 1.41
C VAL A 47 -5.95 3.93 2.72
N CYS A 48 -5.13 3.94 3.77
CA CYS A 48 -5.45 4.64 5.02
C CYS A 48 -5.66 6.15 4.77
N ARG A 49 -4.74 6.79 4.04
CA ARG A 49 -4.77 8.24 3.77
C ARG A 49 -5.96 8.67 2.91
N TYR A 50 -6.50 7.76 2.08
CA TYR A 50 -7.74 7.97 1.33
C TYR A 50 -8.96 8.15 2.24
N GLN A 51 -9.14 7.30 3.26
CA GLN A 51 -10.37 7.28 4.05
C GLN A 51 -10.56 8.51 4.97
N THR A 52 -9.48 9.25 5.29
CA THR A 52 -9.55 10.49 6.09
C THR A 52 -10.10 11.69 5.30
N LEU A 53 -10.13 11.65 3.96
CA LEU A 53 -10.53 12.76 3.09
C LEU A 53 -11.85 12.45 2.37
N ARG A 54 -12.99 12.91 2.93
CA ARG A 54 -14.32 12.67 2.34
C ARG A 54 -14.56 13.53 1.10
N TYR A 55 -14.62 12.86 -0.05
CA TYR A 55 -15.23 13.27 -1.34
C TYR A 55 -15.10 14.73 -1.79
N CYS A 56 -14.07 15.01 -2.58
CA CYS A 56 -14.08 16.10 -3.57
C CYS A 56 -13.20 15.72 -4.78
N PHE A 57 -13.20 16.54 -5.84
CA PHE A 57 -12.64 16.26 -7.19
C PHE A 57 -11.14 15.87 -7.24
N LEU A 58 -10.42 15.96 -6.10
CA LEU A 58 -8.98 15.74 -5.95
C LEU A 58 -8.56 14.50 -5.11
N ILE A 59 -9.47 13.61 -4.68
CA ILE A 59 -9.09 12.19 -4.43
C ILE A 59 -8.24 11.66 -5.62
N LYS A 60 -8.70 12.08 -6.81
CA LYS A 60 -8.17 11.83 -8.15
C LYS A 60 -6.79 12.43 -8.47
N LEU A 61 -6.25 13.38 -7.68
CA LEU A 61 -4.98 14.06 -7.96
C LEU A 61 -3.86 13.73 -6.94
N PHE A 62 -4.09 12.86 -5.95
CA PHE A 62 -3.02 12.49 -5.01
C PHE A 62 -2.94 11.02 -4.61
N VAL A 63 -3.98 10.21 -4.88
CA VAL A 63 -3.67 8.86 -5.40
C VAL A 63 -2.87 9.00 -6.71
N HIS A 64 -3.05 10.12 -7.43
CA HIS A 64 -2.20 10.62 -8.51
C HIS A 64 -0.74 10.95 -8.12
N TYR A 65 -0.35 10.66 -6.86
CA TYR A 65 1.04 10.62 -6.38
C TYR A 65 1.36 9.42 -5.45
N ILE A 66 0.53 8.38 -5.35
CA ILE A 66 1.12 7.02 -5.15
C ILE A 66 1.98 6.66 -6.38
N GLN A 67 1.54 7.26 -7.48
CA GLN A 67 2.17 7.49 -8.75
C GLN A 67 3.28 8.56 -8.67
N MET A 68 3.87 8.86 -9.83
CA MET A 68 4.98 9.81 -10.02
C MET A 68 6.30 9.51 -9.26
N VAL A 69 6.29 8.83 -8.11
CA VAL A 69 7.36 8.05 -7.44
C VAL A 69 6.64 6.88 -6.72
N ILE A 70 6.95 5.59 -6.84
CA ILE A 70 8.23 4.85 -6.98
C ILE A 70 9.07 5.18 -8.22
N LYS A 71 8.41 5.52 -9.33
CA LYS A 71 8.89 5.97 -10.65
C LYS A 71 10.21 6.78 -10.75
N TYR A 72 10.75 7.38 -9.69
CA TYR A 72 12.16 7.79 -9.64
C TYR A 72 12.94 6.87 -8.70
N ARG A 73 13.72 5.98 -9.32
CA ARG A 73 14.93 5.33 -8.78
C ARG A 73 14.73 4.21 -7.75
N ASP A 74 15.55 3.18 -7.93
CA ASP A 74 16.16 2.40 -6.85
C ASP A 74 17.01 3.30 -5.92
#